data_AF-A0AAJ0B718-F1
#
_entry.id   AF-A0AAJ0B718-F1
#
_cell.length_a   1.000
_cell.length_b   1.000
_cell.length_c   1.000
_cell.angle_alpha   90.00
_cell.angle_beta   90.00
_cell.angle_gamma   90.00
#
_symmetry.space_group_name_H-M   'P 1'
#
loop_
_entity.id
_entity.type
_entity.pdbx_description
1 polymer ?
#
loop_
_entity_poly.entity_id
_entity_poly.type
_entity_poly.pdbx_seq_one_letter_code
_entity_poly.pdbx_strand_id
1 'polypeptide(L)'
;MVPKSVFCHYMVGLTLNQTIEQWYDDISLASASLIDGFALNIGAGDSFTIDSVRNAYNAAGQFGDFSLFLSFDFHAVGGEWNAASVSDMIRTFKDEPAQFKVDGKPLVSTFEGVPFLDEWRHVRDQVDGGVYLVPDWSSLGPQGVRDVVGAIDGHFSFDAWPKPGQNRMSSDLDTDYKQALGGKTYMAGLSPYFYTNLEDYKKNWYSSSDRLWFDRWEQIVVNQPDLVQIISWNDFGESHYISDIRPNQVLDQARRYVDGYPHSGFRGMLPYYIAAYKQGKADIALPASLGDGIVTAWYRRTPVDISGCSDGGTVWGQYGTMSAKSGVQDAINLAAVVAVDSMVTVSLDGESKSFEVAPGAPTFIQVPFSDFNKRAGRVLISINGETVEGPGISDQCPESGIINFNAVAIHTVAPFTRRRHIEEPIDGGSEYDQRSAGSGAGNLIPGLWFLWAALALYL
;
A
#
# COMPACT_ATOMS: atom_id res chain seq x y z
N MET A 1 14.93 0.46 -21.61
CA MET A 1 14.51 1.36 -20.51
C MET A 1 13.50 0.59 -19.68
N VAL A 2 13.63 0.61 -18.35
CA VAL A 2 12.70 -0.08 -17.47
C VAL A 2 11.34 0.64 -17.50
N PRO A 3 10.22 -0.07 -17.72
CA PRO A 3 8.90 0.53 -17.62
C PRO A 3 8.67 1.05 -16.20
N LYS A 4 8.11 2.25 -16.07
CA LYS A 4 7.70 2.75 -14.75
C LYS A 4 6.61 1.88 -14.17
N SER A 5 6.96 1.13 -13.14
CA SER A 5 6.05 0.22 -12.45
C SER A 5 6.10 0.43 -10.94
N VAL A 6 4.95 0.20 -10.31
CA VAL A 6 4.77 0.25 -8.86
C VAL A 6 4.39 -1.14 -8.39
N PHE A 7 5.22 -1.70 -7.52
CA PHE A 7 5.01 -3.01 -6.91
C PHE A 7 4.64 -2.87 -5.44
N CYS A 8 4.12 -3.93 -4.85
CA CYS A 8 3.95 -4.03 -3.40
C CYS A 8 4.66 -5.28 -2.86
N HIS A 9 5.38 -5.12 -1.76
CA HIS A 9 6.06 -6.22 -1.08
C HIS A 9 5.04 -7.17 -0.47
N TYR A 10 5.13 -8.46 -0.77
CA TYR A 10 4.16 -9.46 -0.31
C TYR A 10 4.87 -10.55 0.47
N MET A 11 4.55 -10.70 1.76
CA MET A 11 5.12 -11.70 2.66
C MET A 11 4.53 -13.08 2.37
N VAL A 12 5.20 -13.89 1.55
CA VAL A 12 4.74 -15.25 1.21
C VAL A 12 4.82 -16.18 2.42
N GLY A 13 5.74 -15.94 3.36
CA GLY A 13 5.82 -16.72 4.61
C GLY A 13 4.54 -16.69 5.47
N LEU A 14 3.61 -15.75 5.22
CA LEU A 14 2.33 -15.65 5.92
C LEU A 14 1.18 -16.35 5.18
N THR A 15 1.44 -17.02 4.06
CA THR A 15 0.41 -17.48 3.11
C THR A 15 0.13 -18.98 3.16
N LEU A 16 0.48 -19.65 4.28
CA LEU A 16 0.15 -21.05 4.46
C LEU A 16 -1.36 -21.27 4.26
N ASN A 17 -1.72 -22.14 3.32
CA ASN A 17 -3.10 -22.43 2.89
C ASN A 17 -3.85 -21.26 2.21
N GLN A 18 -3.17 -20.21 1.75
CA GLN A 18 -3.82 -19.18 0.93
C GLN A 18 -4.25 -19.77 -0.41
N THR A 19 -5.54 -19.67 -0.73
CA THR A 19 -6.11 -20.23 -1.96
C THR A 19 -5.85 -19.32 -3.17
N ILE A 20 -6.03 -19.86 -4.37
CA ILE A 20 -5.90 -19.09 -5.62
C ILE A 20 -6.91 -17.93 -5.65
N GLU A 21 -8.13 -18.14 -5.15
CA GLU A 21 -9.16 -17.11 -5.07
C GLU A 21 -8.74 -15.97 -4.13
N GLN A 22 -8.14 -16.29 -3.00
CA GLN A 22 -7.62 -15.27 -2.08
C GLN A 22 -6.47 -14.48 -2.70
N TRP A 23 -5.56 -15.15 -3.43
CA TRP A 23 -4.53 -14.46 -4.23
C TRP A 23 -5.15 -13.57 -5.31
N TYR A 24 -6.20 -14.04 -6.00
CA TYR A 24 -6.92 -13.27 -7.01
C TYR A 24 -7.59 -12.03 -6.41
N ASP A 25 -8.19 -12.15 -5.23
CA ASP A 25 -8.77 -11.01 -4.49
C ASP A 25 -7.71 -9.96 -4.15
N ASP A 26 -6.55 -10.39 -3.66
CA ASP A 26 -5.44 -9.49 -3.33
C ASP A 26 -4.91 -8.77 -4.57
N ILE A 27 -4.73 -9.50 -5.68
CA ILE A 27 -4.33 -8.95 -6.98
C ILE A 27 -5.37 -7.94 -7.49
N SER A 28 -6.65 -8.28 -7.40
CA SER A 28 -7.76 -7.43 -7.85
C SER A 28 -7.79 -6.10 -7.09
N LEU A 29 -7.61 -6.14 -5.76
CA LEU A 29 -7.56 -4.95 -4.93
C LEU A 29 -6.31 -4.09 -5.19
N ALA A 30 -5.16 -4.74 -5.42
CA ALA A 30 -3.91 -4.05 -5.75
C ALA A 30 -4.02 -3.34 -7.10
N SER A 31 -4.52 -4.05 -8.13
CA SER A 31 -4.75 -3.52 -9.47
C SER A 31 -5.77 -2.38 -9.47
N ALA A 32 -6.86 -2.48 -8.69
CA ALA A 32 -7.83 -1.39 -8.51
C ALA A 32 -7.21 -0.13 -7.88
N SER A 33 -6.11 -0.29 -7.14
CA SER A 33 -5.31 0.80 -6.57
C SER A 33 -4.19 1.29 -7.51
N LEU A 34 -4.15 0.79 -8.76
CA LEU A 34 -3.13 1.01 -9.79
C LEU A 34 -1.73 0.44 -9.49
N ILE A 35 -1.62 -0.49 -8.54
CA ILE A 35 -0.39 -1.25 -8.32
C ILE A 35 -0.22 -2.25 -9.48
N ASP A 36 0.96 -2.28 -10.08
CA ASP A 36 1.26 -3.09 -11.27
C ASP A 36 1.60 -4.54 -10.94
N GLY A 37 1.99 -4.82 -9.69
CA GLY A 37 2.46 -6.15 -9.34
C GLY A 37 2.85 -6.37 -7.88
N PHE A 38 3.26 -7.59 -7.57
CA PHE A 38 3.81 -7.96 -6.27
C PHE A 38 5.28 -8.40 -6.35
N ALA A 39 6.07 -7.95 -5.37
CA ALA A 39 7.38 -8.48 -5.05
C ALA A 39 7.20 -9.57 -4.00
N LEU A 40 7.30 -10.85 -4.39
CA LEU A 40 7.03 -12.00 -3.55
C LEU A 40 8.22 -12.27 -2.62
N ASN A 41 8.15 -11.81 -1.37
CA ASN A 41 9.13 -12.11 -0.34
C ASN A 41 9.03 -13.58 0.07
N ILE A 42 10.09 -14.34 -0.21
CA ILE A 42 10.14 -15.79 0.00
C ILE A 42 11.32 -16.17 0.90
N GLY A 43 11.05 -16.99 1.91
CA GLY A 43 12.07 -17.62 2.75
C GLY A 43 12.45 -19.01 2.25
N ALA A 44 13.68 -19.43 2.54
CA ALA A 44 14.21 -20.73 2.12
C ALA A 44 13.66 -21.92 2.93
N GLY A 45 13.19 -21.68 4.15
CA GLY A 45 12.89 -22.71 5.14
C GLY A 45 11.52 -23.37 5.01
N ASP A 46 10.57 -22.72 4.35
CA ASP A 46 9.17 -23.12 4.35
C ASP A 46 8.85 -24.10 3.21
N SER A 47 8.38 -25.30 3.57
CA SER A 47 8.05 -26.36 2.60
C SER A 47 6.89 -26.01 1.65
N PHE A 48 6.04 -25.04 2.04
CA PHE A 48 4.88 -24.62 1.27
C PHE A 48 5.18 -23.44 0.32
N THR A 49 6.36 -22.81 0.40
CA THR A 49 6.68 -21.59 -0.37
C THR A 49 6.45 -21.78 -1.86
N ILE A 50 6.95 -22.87 -2.44
CA ILE A 50 6.82 -23.11 -3.89
C ILE A 50 5.36 -23.25 -4.33
N ASP A 51 4.51 -23.89 -3.52
CA ASP A 51 3.10 -24.08 -3.85
C ASP A 51 2.32 -22.77 -3.71
N SER A 52 2.64 -21.95 -2.70
CA SER A 52 2.04 -20.63 -2.57
C SER A 52 2.44 -19.69 -3.71
N VAL A 53 3.73 -19.68 -4.09
CA VAL A 53 4.20 -18.91 -5.26
C VAL A 53 3.51 -19.39 -6.54
N ARG A 54 3.33 -20.71 -6.73
CA ARG A 54 2.56 -21.24 -7.87
C ARG A 54 1.10 -20.77 -7.85
N ASN A 55 0.46 -20.73 -6.68
CA ASN A 55 -0.90 -20.18 -6.56
C ASN A 55 -0.94 -18.68 -6.92
N ALA A 56 0.06 -17.90 -6.50
CA ALA A 56 0.16 -16.49 -6.87
C ALA A 56 0.29 -16.30 -8.39
N TYR A 57 1.19 -17.03 -9.06
CA TYR A 57 1.35 -17.00 -10.52
C TYR A 57 0.09 -17.47 -11.27
N ASN A 58 -0.57 -18.52 -10.78
CA ASN A 58 -1.84 -18.98 -11.35
C ASN A 58 -2.93 -17.90 -11.23
N ALA A 59 -3.05 -17.24 -10.08
CA ALA A 59 -4.01 -16.16 -9.87
C ALA A 59 -3.71 -14.95 -10.76
N ALA A 60 -2.43 -14.54 -10.87
CA ALA A 60 -2.01 -13.46 -11.75
C ALA A 60 -2.24 -13.78 -13.23
N GLY A 61 -1.99 -15.03 -13.65
CA GLY A 61 -2.31 -15.50 -14.99
C GLY A 61 -3.81 -15.51 -15.30
N GLN A 62 -4.67 -15.80 -14.32
CA GLN A 62 -6.12 -15.69 -14.45
C GLN A 62 -6.61 -14.24 -14.52
N PHE A 63 -6.00 -13.35 -13.75
CA PHE A 63 -6.36 -11.94 -13.71
C PHE A 63 -5.92 -11.20 -15.00
N GLY A 64 -4.70 -11.43 -15.46
CA GLY A 64 -4.08 -10.74 -16.61
C GLY A 64 -3.54 -9.36 -16.24
N ASP A 65 -2.54 -8.87 -16.98
CA ASP A 65 -1.95 -7.53 -16.79
C ASP A 65 -1.53 -7.18 -15.34
N PHE A 66 -1.07 -8.18 -14.57
CA PHE A 66 -0.50 -8.01 -13.24
C PHE A 66 0.81 -8.80 -13.11
N SER A 67 1.87 -8.13 -12.69
CA SER A 67 3.22 -8.69 -12.70
C SER A 67 3.64 -9.23 -11.33
N LEU A 68 4.43 -10.28 -11.31
CA LEU A 68 5.05 -10.84 -10.11
C LEU A 68 6.55 -10.93 -10.32
N PHE A 69 7.32 -10.82 -9.25
CA PHE A 69 8.73 -11.25 -9.24
C PHE A 69 9.15 -11.78 -7.88
N LEU A 70 10.20 -12.59 -7.87
CA LEU A 70 10.72 -13.21 -6.66
C LEU A 70 11.64 -12.25 -5.91
N SER A 71 11.41 -12.12 -4.61
CA SER A 71 12.26 -11.40 -3.65
C SER A 71 12.80 -12.40 -2.62
N PHE A 72 14.06 -12.80 -2.75
CA PHE A 72 14.66 -13.79 -1.85
C PHE A 72 15.02 -13.15 -0.51
N ASP A 73 14.37 -13.61 0.56
CA ASP A 73 14.63 -13.14 1.92
C ASP A 73 15.79 -13.94 2.53
N PHE A 74 16.91 -13.27 2.77
CA PHE A 74 18.11 -13.85 3.37
C PHE A 74 18.13 -13.75 4.91
N HIS A 75 17.14 -13.10 5.51
CA HIS A 75 16.93 -13.04 6.95
C HIS A 75 15.72 -13.85 7.44
N ALA A 76 14.97 -14.47 6.53
CA ALA A 76 13.90 -15.39 6.86
C ALA A 76 14.38 -16.51 7.79
N VAL A 77 13.55 -16.84 8.77
CA VAL A 77 13.84 -17.92 9.72
C VAL A 77 13.67 -19.27 9.01
N GLY A 78 14.49 -20.25 9.39
CA GLY A 78 14.25 -21.66 9.03
C GLY A 78 15.01 -22.20 7.82
N GLY A 79 15.87 -21.43 7.17
CA GLY A 79 16.75 -21.94 6.11
C GLY A 79 17.69 -20.90 5.52
N GLU A 80 18.68 -21.37 4.75
CA GLU A 80 19.61 -20.53 4.01
C GLU A 80 19.47 -20.77 2.50
N TRP A 81 19.55 -19.71 1.71
CA TRP A 81 19.61 -19.80 0.25
C TRP A 81 21.00 -20.22 -0.21
N ASN A 82 21.06 -21.09 -1.22
CA ASN A 82 22.28 -21.41 -1.96
C ASN A 82 22.07 -21.17 -3.47
N ALA A 83 23.15 -21.10 -4.26
CA ALA A 83 23.07 -20.82 -5.69
C ALA A 83 22.14 -21.77 -6.45
N ALA A 84 22.12 -23.06 -6.09
CA ALA A 84 21.25 -24.03 -6.74
C ALA A 84 19.77 -23.79 -6.40
N SER A 85 19.42 -23.61 -5.11
CA SER A 85 18.02 -23.40 -4.70
C SER A 85 17.44 -22.08 -5.23
N VAL A 86 18.25 -21.02 -5.27
CA VAL A 86 17.86 -19.74 -5.92
C VAL A 86 17.62 -19.95 -7.41
N SER A 87 18.57 -20.61 -8.11
CA SER A 87 18.45 -20.86 -9.54
C SER A 87 17.25 -21.74 -9.89
N ASP A 88 16.94 -22.75 -9.07
CA ASP A 88 15.80 -23.65 -9.26
C ASP A 88 14.48 -22.89 -9.14
N MET A 89 14.35 -22.02 -8.13
CA MET A 89 13.16 -21.18 -7.96
C MET A 89 12.97 -20.24 -9.16
N ILE A 90 14.05 -19.57 -9.61
CA ILE A 90 13.98 -18.67 -10.76
C ILE A 90 13.62 -19.44 -12.03
N ARG A 91 14.26 -20.58 -12.31
CA ARG A 91 13.94 -21.40 -13.50
C ARG A 91 12.51 -21.90 -13.50
N THR A 92 11.93 -22.16 -12.34
CA THR A 92 10.54 -22.61 -12.20
C THR A 92 9.55 -21.54 -12.68
N PHE A 93 9.81 -20.26 -12.38
CA PHE A 93 8.84 -19.18 -12.62
C PHE A 93 9.23 -18.19 -13.73
N LYS A 94 10.47 -18.21 -14.22
CA LYS A 94 10.99 -17.20 -15.17
C LYS A 94 10.19 -17.09 -16.47
N ASP A 95 9.49 -18.15 -16.87
CA ASP A 95 8.73 -18.22 -18.12
C ASP A 95 7.22 -18.12 -17.89
N GLU A 96 6.78 -17.93 -16.64
CA GLU A 96 5.38 -17.65 -16.35
C GLU A 96 4.94 -16.32 -16.99
N PRO A 97 3.73 -16.23 -17.55
CA PRO A 97 3.25 -15.00 -18.21
C PRO A 97 3.26 -13.77 -17.31
N ALA A 98 3.03 -13.94 -16.01
CA ALA A 98 3.02 -12.86 -15.03
C ALA A 98 4.42 -12.49 -14.52
N GLN A 99 5.50 -13.19 -14.89
CA GLN A 99 6.84 -12.83 -14.42
C GLN A 99 7.25 -11.46 -15.01
N PHE A 100 7.55 -10.50 -14.14
CA PHE A 100 8.08 -9.21 -14.57
C PHE A 100 9.45 -9.40 -15.21
N LYS A 101 9.62 -8.86 -16.43
CA LYS A 101 10.86 -8.96 -17.20
C LYS A 101 11.38 -7.60 -17.60
N VAL A 102 12.70 -7.45 -17.54
CA VAL A 102 13.44 -6.30 -18.07
C VAL A 102 14.44 -6.81 -19.10
N ASP A 103 14.42 -6.24 -20.29
CA ASP A 103 15.28 -6.65 -21.41
C ASP A 103 15.23 -8.18 -21.69
N GLY A 104 14.03 -8.76 -21.52
CA GLY A 104 13.78 -10.20 -21.70
C GLY A 104 14.20 -11.10 -20.53
N LYS A 105 14.83 -10.55 -19.48
CA LYS A 105 15.30 -11.30 -18.31
C LYS A 105 14.31 -11.19 -17.15
N PRO A 106 14.09 -12.26 -16.36
CA PRO A 106 13.27 -12.17 -15.15
C PRO A 106 13.91 -11.18 -14.17
N LEU A 107 13.13 -10.20 -13.71
CA LEU A 107 13.54 -9.39 -12.57
C LEU A 107 13.51 -10.25 -11.31
N VAL A 108 14.55 -10.13 -10.49
CA VAL A 108 14.61 -10.74 -9.16
C VAL A 108 15.20 -9.73 -8.17
N SER A 109 14.73 -9.76 -6.93
CA SER A 109 15.25 -8.93 -5.84
C SER A 109 15.60 -9.80 -4.63
N THR A 110 16.04 -9.13 -3.58
CA THR A 110 16.32 -9.75 -2.29
C THR A 110 15.77 -8.87 -1.17
N PHE A 111 15.68 -9.43 0.03
CA PHE A 111 15.77 -8.66 1.27
C PHE A 111 17.13 -8.99 1.89
N GLU A 112 18.03 -7.99 1.91
CA GLU A 112 19.44 -8.15 2.25
C GLU A 112 20.13 -9.30 1.47
N GLY A 113 21.11 -9.99 2.08
CA GLY A 113 21.84 -11.09 1.44
C GLY A 113 23.19 -10.71 0.83
N VAL A 114 23.83 -9.64 1.31
CA VAL A 114 25.19 -9.23 0.89
C VAL A 114 26.21 -10.38 0.89
N PRO A 115 26.24 -11.30 1.88
CA PRO A 115 27.17 -12.45 1.84
C PRO A 115 26.99 -13.38 0.63
N PHE A 116 25.84 -13.32 -0.04
CA PHE A 116 25.52 -14.11 -1.24
C PHE A 116 25.96 -13.42 -2.55
N LEU A 117 26.56 -12.24 -2.49
CA LEU A 117 26.93 -11.43 -3.66
C LEU A 117 27.69 -12.23 -4.71
N ASP A 118 28.74 -12.96 -4.30
CA ASP A 118 29.60 -13.70 -5.22
C ASP A 118 28.89 -14.90 -5.87
N GLU A 119 27.81 -15.40 -5.26
CA GLU A 119 27.04 -16.54 -5.76
C GLU A 119 26.11 -16.16 -6.91
N TRP A 120 25.76 -14.87 -7.06
CA TRP A 120 24.92 -14.40 -8.16
C TRP A 120 25.54 -14.65 -9.54
N ARG A 121 26.87 -14.79 -9.65
CA ARG A 121 27.50 -15.22 -10.91
C ARG A 121 27.08 -16.64 -11.28
N HIS A 122 27.06 -17.56 -10.32
CA HIS A 122 26.64 -18.94 -10.54
C HIS A 122 25.14 -19.01 -10.83
N VAL A 123 24.33 -18.18 -10.17
CA VAL A 123 22.90 -18.07 -10.48
C VAL A 123 22.68 -17.60 -11.93
N ARG A 124 23.40 -16.57 -12.38
CA ARG A 124 23.32 -16.09 -13.77
C ARG A 124 23.75 -17.15 -14.78
N ASP A 125 24.75 -17.96 -14.45
CA ASP A 125 25.23 -19.05 -15.31
C ASP A 125 24.23 -20.23 -15.38
N GLN A 126 23.49 -20.48 -14.29
CA GLN A 126 22.54 -21.59 -14.19
C GLN A 126 21.13 -21.26 -14.73
N VAL A 127 20.79 -19.98 -14.87
CA VAL A 127 19.50 -19.53 -15.40
C VAL A 127 19.66 -19.14 -16.87
N ASP A 128 19.14 -19.95 -17.80
CA ASP A 128 19.23 -19.60 -19.24
C ASP A 128 18.61 -18.24 -19.53
N GLY A 129 19.37 -17.37 -20.23
CA GLY A 129 19.00 -15.97 -20.49
C GLY A 129 19.45 -15.00 -19.40
N GLY A 130 19.92 -15.49 -18.26
CA GLY A 130 20.35 -14.72 -17.10
C GLY A 130 19.19 -14.15 -16.27
N VAL A 131 19.51 -13.25 -15.36
CA VAL A 131 18.56 -12.55 -14.48
C VAL A 131 18.75 -11.04 -14.56
N TYR A 132 17.74 -10.27 -14.19
CA TYR A 132 17.85 -8.83 -13.96
C TYR A 132 17.78 -8.56 -12.45
N LEU A 133 18.94 -8.39 -11.81
CA LEU A 133 19.06 -8.38 -10.35
C LEU A 133 18.94 -6.95 -9.80
N VAL A 134 17.93 -6.72 -8.97
CA VAL A 134 17.68 -5.46 -8.24
C VAL A 134 17.55 -5.80 -6.75
N PRO A 135 18.66 -6.08 -6.04
CA PRO A 135 18.60 -6.53 -4.65
C PRO A 135 18.35 -5.34 -3.73
N ASP A 136 17.78 -5.62 -2.56
CA ASP A 136 17.92 -4.73 -1.42
C ASP A 136 19.20 -5.10 -0.67
N TRP A 137 20.17 -4.20 -0.69
CA TRP A 137 21.37 -4.25 0.14
C TRP A 137 21.52 -2.93 0.90
N SER A 138 20.40 -2.42 1.43
CA SER A 138 20.37 -1.14 2.14
C SER A 138 21.32 -1.10 3.34
N SER A 139 21.67 -2.24 3.94
CA SER A 139 22.70 -2.35 4.97
C SER A 139 24.09 -1.86 4.55
N LEU A 140 24.42 -1.86 3.25
CA LEU A 140 25.67 -1.33 2.72
C LEU A 140 25.67 0.21 2.62
N GLY A 141 24.48 0.82 2.58
CA GLY A 141 24.31 2.22 2.19
C GLY A 141 24.77 2.52 0.76
N PRO A 142 24.62 3.77 0.30
CA PRO A 142 24.93 4.15 -1.09
C PRO A 142 26.39 3.91 -1.48
N GLN A 143 27.34 4.17 -0.60
CA GLN A 143 28.75 3.96 -0.90
C GLN A 143 29.10 2.47 -1.02
N GLY A 144 28.60 1.61 -0.14
CA GLY A 144 28.84 0.18 -0.26
C GLY A 144 28.15 -0.42 -1.50
N VAL A 145 26.96 0.06 -1.86
CA VAL A 145 26.30 -0.30 -3.14
C VAL A 145 27.14 0.12 -4.34
N ARG A 146 27.75 1.32 -4.32
CA ARG A 146 28.67 1.77 -5.38
C ARG A 146 29.85 0.82 -5.54
N ASP A 147 30.40 0.30 -4.45
CA ASP A 147 31.56 -0.60 -4.49
C ASP A 147 31.24 -1.95 -5.14
N VAL A 148 29.95 -2.35 -5.14
CA VAL A 148 29.47 -3.63 -5.71
C VAL A 148 28.58 -3.47 -6.94
N VAL A 149 28.40 -2.25 -7.44
CA VAL A 149 27.46 -1.92 -8.54
C VAL A 149 27.70 -2.72 -9.82
N GLY A 150 28.92 -3.25 -10.01
CA GLY A 150 29.29 -4.12 -11.12
C GLY A 150 28.53 -5.46 -11.15
N ALA A 151 28.05 -5.96 -10.01
CA ALA A 151 27.40 -7.27 -9.88
C ALA A 151 25.87 -7.25 -10.09
N ILE A 152 25.26 -6.06 -10.05
CA ILE A 152 23.80 -5.86 -10.02
C ILE A 152 23.30 -5.10 -11.25
N ASP A 153 22.02 -5.23 -11.60
CA ASP A 153 21.38 -4.49 -12.69
C ASP A 153 20.62 -3.24 -12.18
N GLY A 154 20.36 -3.20 -10.88
CA GLY A 154 19.80 -2.08 -10.14
C GLY A 154 19.93 -2.30 -8.64
N HIS A 155 19.38 -1.39 -7.84
CA HIS A 155 19.26 -1.55 -6.38
C HIS A 155 17.89 -1.11 -5.90
N PHE A 156 17.33 -1.86 -4.94
CA PHE A 156 16.12 -1.52 -4.21
C PHE A 156 16.49 -0.98 -2.83
N SER A 157 15.98 0.20 -2.46
CA SER A 157 16.16 0.73 -1.10
C SER A 157 14.98 0.34 -0.23
N PHE A 158 15.18 -0.57 0.74
CA PHE A 158 14.19 -0.90 1.77
C PHE A 158 14.07 0.17 2.86
N ASP A 159 14.97 1.17 2.87
CA ASP A 159 14.89 2.30 3.78
C ASP A 159 13.70 3.19 3.43
N ALA A 160 12.58 2.98 4.15
CA ALA A 160 11.28 3.59 3.87
C ALA A 160 10.70 4.40 5.04
N TRP A 161 11.48 4.62 6.10
CA TRP A 161 11.02 5.19 7.36
C TRP A 161 11.99 6.23 7.96
N PRO A 162 11.49 7.21 8.74
CA PRO A 162 12.32 8.09 9.54
C PRO A 162 13.27 7.34 10.48
N LYS A 163 14.48 7.88 10.67
CA LYS A 163 15.46 7.32 11.62
C LYS A 163 15.07 7.67 13.07
N PRO A 164 15.70 7.03 14.09
CA PRO A 164 15.44 7.36 15.49
C PRO A 164 15.47 8.85 15.79
N GLY A 165 14.41 9.34 16.45
CA GLY A 165 14.26 10.75 16.80
C GLY A 165 13.82 11.67 15.66
N GLN A 166 13.49 11.14 14.48
CA GLN A 166 13.07 11.94 13.34
C GLN A 166 11.56 11.86 13.10
N ASN A 167 10.94 13.02 12.87
CA ASN A 167 9.51 13.13 12.53
C ASN A 167 9.24 13.20 11.02
N ARG A 168 10.29 13.14 10.18
CA ARG A 168 10.19 13.17 8.73
C ARG A 168 11.33 12.38 8.12
N MET A 169 11.08 11.77 6.96
CA MET A 169 12.07 11.14 6.12
C MET A 169 12.44 12.10 4.98
N SER A 170 13.73 12.23 4.66
CA SER A 170 14.18 13.02 3.49
C SER A 170 14.34 12.15 2.25
N SER A 171 14.44 12.81 1.09
CA SER A 171 14.74 12.21 -0.21
C SER A 171 16.23 12.09 -0.51
N ASP A 172 17.11 12.48 0.41
CA ASP A 172 18.55 12.59 0.14
C ASP A 172 19.16 11.22 -0.18
N LEU A 173 18.73 10.19 0.54
CA LEU A 173 19.22 8.83 0.34
C LEU A 173 18.84 8.27 -1.04
N ASP A 174 17.67 8.63 -1.58
CA ASP A 174 17.31 8.28 -2.96
C ASP A 174 18.30 8.89 -3.96
N THR A 175 18.67 10.15 -3.74
CA THR A 175 19.62 10.87 -4.57
C THR A 175 21.00 10.20 -4.51
N ASP A 176 21.45 9.83 -3.30
CA ASP A 176 22.73 9.15 -3.10
C ASP A 176 22.75 7.78 -3.77
N TYR A 177 21.68 6.99 -3.68
CA TYR A 177 21.57 5.70 -4.37
C TYR A 177 21.56 5.87 -5.90
N LYS A 178 20.80 6.82 -6.44
CA LYS A 178 20.80 7.10 -7.89
C LYS A 178 22.20 7.49 -8.37
N GLN A 179 22.95 8.27 -7.59
CA GLN A 179 24.34 8.61 -7.89
C GLN A 179 25.29 7.41 -7.76
N ALA A 180 25.09 6.54 -6.78
CA ALA A 180 25.87 5.31 -6.60
C ALA A 180 25.68 4.34 -7.78
N LEU A 181 24.45 4.24 -8.29
CA LEU A 181 24.06 3.34 -9.37
C LEU A 181 24.53 3.76 -10.76
N GLY A 182 24.89 5.04 -10.96
CA GLY A 182 25.47 5.51 -12.22
C GLY A 182 24.58 5.28 -13.45
N GLY A 183 23.25 5.36 -13.28
CA GLY A 183 22.27 5.13 -14.35
C GLY A 183 21.71 3.72 -14.46
N LYS A 184 22.10 2.81 -13.55
CA LYS A 184 21.38 1.54 -13.33
C LYS A 184 20.06 1.76 -12.62
N THR A 185 19.18 0.76 -12.68
CA THR A 185 17.81 0.85 -12.14
C THR A 185 17.81 1.17 -10.66
N TYR A 186 17.12 2.24 -10.28
CA TYR A 186 16.82 2.53 -8.89
C TYR A 186 15.36 2.22 -8.58
N MET A 187 15.14 1.30 -7.65
CA MET A 187 13.83 1.01 -7.08
C MET A 187 13.71 1.68 -5.71
N ALA A 188 12.78 2.62 -5.57
CA ALA A 188 12.57 3.33 -4.32
C ALA A 188 11.55 2.60 -3.44
N GLY A 189 11.87 2.44 -2.15
CA GLY A 189 10.93 1.97 -1.14
C GLY A 189 10.10 3.10 -0.54
N LEU A 190 8.86 2.77 -0.19
CA LEU A 190 7.99 3.62 0.63
C LEU A 190 7.03 2.77 1.45
N SER A 191 6.59 3.31 2.57
CA SER A 191 5.69 2.62 3.49
C SER A 191 4.77 3.63 4.17
N PRO A 192 3.49 3.29 4.46
CA PRO A 192 2.58 4.21 5.13
C PRO A 192 2.89 4.36 6.63
N TYR A 193 3.41 3.31 7.25
CA TYR A 193 3.49 3.20 8.70
C TYR A 193 4.55 2.18 9.14
N PHE A 194 4.91 2.15 10.42
CA PHE A 194 5.71 1.06 11.02
C PHE A 194 5.58 1.11 12.54
N TYR A 195 4.90 0.12 13.08
CA TYR A 195 4.91 -0.17 14.49
C TYR A 195 4.95 -1.69 14.69
N THR A 196 5.85 -2.13 15.56
CA THR A 196 5.94 -3.54 15.92
C THR A 196 6.25 -3.68 17.40
N ASN A 197 5.69 -4.73 18.00
CA ASN A 197 5.98 -5.18 19.35
C ASN A 197 5.86 -6.71 19.36
N LEU A 198 6.87 -7.36 18.80
CA LEU A 198 7.02 -8.80 18.62
C LEU A 198 8.19 -9.29 19.47
N GLU A 199 7.89 -9.87 20.63
CA GLU A 199 8.88 -10.31 21.60
C GLU A 199 9.74 -11.46 21.05
N ASP A 200 9.11 -12.42 20.36
CA ASP A 200 9.80 -13.59 19.78
C ASP A 200 10.86 -13.19 18.75
N TYR A 201 10.68 -12.03 18.12
CA TYR A 201 11.57 -11.49 17.10
C TYR A 201 12.49 -10.38 17.62
N LYS A 202 12.41 -10.07 18.93
CA LYS A 202 13.14 -8.97 19.58
C LYS A 202 12.89 -7.62 18.89
N LYS A 203 11.66 -7.40 18.41
CA LYS A 203 11.25 -6.17 17.73
C LYS A 203 10.29 -5.38 18.60
N ASN A 204 10.61 -4.13 18.89
CA ASN A 204 9.74 -3.25 19.67
C ASN A 204 10.03 -1.78 19.38
N TRP A 205 9.48 -1.24 18.30
CA TRP A 205 9.71 0.14 17.88
C TRP A 205 8.52 0.73 17.11
N TYR A 206 8.45 2.06 17.13
CA TYR A 206 7.62 2.88 16.28
C TYR A 206 8.53 3.71 15.36
N SER A 207 8.53 3.43 14.06
CA SER A 207 9.38 4.12 13.08
C SER A 207 8.56 4.96 12.09
N SER A 208 7.30 5.28 12.40
CA SER A 208 6.48 6.10 11.50
C SER A 208 6.58 7.59 11.82
N SER A 209 5.89 8.41 11.01
CA SER A 209 5.53 9.77 11.36
C SER A 209 4.14 10.10 10.81
N ASP A 210 3.47 11.08 11.40
CA ASP A 210 2.16 11.55 10.96
C ASP A 210 2.10 11.94 9.48
N ARG A 211 3.23 12.31 8.88
CA ARG A 211 3.32 12.77 7.49
C ARG A 211 3.92 11.75 6.53
N LEU A 212 4.45 10.62 7.02
CA LEU A 212 5.30 9.72 6.25
C LEU A 212 4.69 9.36 4.89
N TRP A 213 3.45 8.87 4.89
CA TRP A 213 2.78 8.43 3.68
C TRP A 213 2.59 9.54 2.65
N PHE A 214 2.21 10.74 3.12
CA PHE A 214 2.02 11.90 2.26
C PHE A 214 3.36 12.41 1.70
N ASP A 215 4.31 12.71 2.59
CA ASP A 215 5.60 13.30 2.21
C ASP A 215 6.38 12.35 1.28
N ARG A 216 6.32 11.04 1.52
CA ARG A 216 7.07 10.06 0.71
C ARG A 216 6.50 9.93 -0.70
N TRP A 217 5.18 9.94 -0.88
CA TRP A 217 4.59 9.95 -2.23
C TRP A 217 4.93 11.22 -3.00
N GLU A 218 4.86 12.39 -2.36
CA GLU A 218 5.28 13.67 -2.95
C GLU A 218 6.75 13.61 -3.40
N GLN A 219 7.64 13.07 -2.56
CA GLN A 219 9.03 12.84 -2.92
C GLN A 219 9.19 11.91 -4.12
N ILE A 220 8.44 10.81 -4.22
CA ILE A 220 8.52 9.87 -5.34
C ILE A 220 8.09 10.52 -6.66
N VAL A 221 7.03 11.34 -6.64
CA VAL A 221 6.57 12.09 -7.82
C VAL A 221 7.66 13.06 -8.29
N VAL A 222 8.42 13.68 -7.39
CA VAL A 222 9.52 14.60 -7.74
C VAL A 222 10.79 13.85 -8.15
N ASN A 223 11.22 12.85 -7.37
CA ASN A 223 12.50 12.16 -7.53
C ASN A 223 12.53 11.24 -8.74
N GLN A 224 11.37 10.76 -9.19
CA GLN A 224 11.23 9.95 -10.39
C GLN A 224 12.23 8.76 -10.39
N PRO A 225 12.11 7.80 -9.44
CA PRO A 225 12.83 6.54 -9.54
C PRO A 225 12.38 5.76 -10.78
N ASP A 226 13.14 4.72 -11.16
CA ASP A 226 12.79 3.85 -12.30
C ASP A 226 11.63 2.91 -11.92
N LEU A 227 11.68 2.39 -10.69
CA LEU A 227 10.69 1.51 -10.10
C LEU A 227 10.33 1.97 -8.68
N VAL A 228 9.15 1.56 -8.21
CA VAL A 228 8.69 1.84 -6.85
C VAL A 228 8.19 0.56 -6.21
N GLN A 229 8.50 0.34 -4.93
CA GLN A 229 7.96 -0.78 -4.16
C GLN A 229 7.37 -0.29 -2.84
N ILE A 230 6.05 -0.47 -2.67
CA ILE A 230 5.34 -0.20 -1.43
C ILE A 230 5.61 -1.34 -0.44
N ILE A 231 6.02 -1.00 0.78
CA ILE A 231 6.32 -1.92 1.87
C ILE A 231 5.23 -1.72 2.94
N SER A 232 4.25 -2.61 3.06
CA SER A 232 4.02 -3.87 2.35
C SER A 232 2.53 -4.11 2.10
N TRP A 233 2.18 -5.19 1.41
CA TRP A 233 0.80 -5.60 1.21
C TRP A 233 0.23 -6.19 2.51
N ASN A 234 0.87 -7.20 3.08
CA ASN A 234 0.32 -8.05 4.14
C ASN A 234 1.25 -8.30 5.36
N ASP A 235 2.26 -7.46 5.61
CA ASP A 235 3.05 -7.60 6.83
C ASP A 235 2.33 -6.99 8.03
N PHE A 236 1.47 -7.80 8.66
CA PHE A 236 0.65 -7.39 9.78
C PHE A 236 1.47 -7.17 11.07
N GLY A 237 2.51 -7.97 11.30
CA GLY A 237 3.33 -7.90 12.52
C GLY A 237 4.19 -6.64 12.62
N GLU A 238 4.42 -5.97 11.49
CA GLU A 238 5.16 -4.71 11.44
C GLU A 238 4.27 -3.49 11.16
N SER A 239 2.95 -3.71 11.11
CA SER A 239 1.94 -2.67 10.92
C SER A 239 2.17 -1.78 9.70
N HIS A 240 2.81 -2.28 8.66
CA HIS A 240 3.04 -1.51 7.43
C HIS A 240 2.27 -2.06 6.22
N TYR A 241 1.35 -3.00 6.46
CA TYR A 241 0.41 -3.53 5.49
C TYR A 241 -0.55 -2.47 4.95
N ILE A 242 -1.01 -2.66 3.71
CA ILE A 242 -2.08 -1.88 3.05
C ILE A 242 -3.23 -2.75 2.55
N SER A 243 -3.17 -4.06 2.74
CA SER A 243 -4.25 -4.99 2.44
C SER A 243 -5.36 -4.93 3.50
N ASP A 244 -6.45 -5.64 3.20
CA ASP A 244 -7.43 -5.99 4.23
C ASP A 244 -6.87 -7.08 5.14
N ILE A 245 -7.17 -7.02 6.43
CA ILE A 245 -6.62 -7.95 7.42
C ILE A 245 -7.12 -9.36 7.14
N ARG A 246 -6.19 -10.30 6.97
CA ARG A 246 -6.47 -11.74 6.88
C ARG A 246 -6.13 -12.40 8.23
N PRO A 247 -7.13 -12.79 9.05
CA PRO A 247 -6.87 -13.22 10.43
C PRO A 247 -5.91 -14.41 10.58
N ASN A 248 -5.83 -15.29 9.57
CA ASN A 248 -4.91 -16.43 9.55
C ASN A 248 -3.46 -16.07 9.24
N GLN A 249 -3.19 -14.83 8.81
CA GLN A 249 -1.84 -14.30 8.52
C GLN A 249 -1.31 -13.44 9.67
N VAL A 250 -2.14 -13.12 10.67
CA VAL A 250 -1.75 -12.30 11.81
C VAL A 250 -1.11 -13.19 12.87
N LEU A 251 0.16 -12.91 13.21
CA LEU A 251 0.86 -13.55 14.32
C LEU A 251 0.12 -13.30 15.64
N ASP A 252 0.05 -14.29 16.52
CA ASP A 252 -0.70 -14.16 17.78
C ASP A 252 -0.21 -13.00 18.66
N GLN A 253 1.10 -12.76 18.73
CA GLN A 253 1.67 -11.61 19.46
C GLN A 253 1.30 -10.26 18.84
N ALA A 254 0.94 -10.24 17.56
CA ALA A 254 0.55 -9.04 16.83
C ALA A 254 -0.94 -8.69 16.97
N ARG A 255 -1.80 -9.68 17.24
CA ARG A 255 -3.27 -9.49 17.34
C ARG A 255 -3.66 -8.31 18.23
N ARG A 256 -2.97 -8.13 19.36
CA ARG A 256 -3.19 -7.04 20.32
C ARG A 256 -3.06 -5.62 19.73
N TYR A 257 -2.40 -5.46 18.58
CA TYR A 257 -2.28 -4.17 17.89
C TYR A 257 -2.74 -4.16 16.43
N VAL A 258 -3.07 -5.32 15.86
CA VAL A 258 -3.60 -5.48 14.50
C VAL A 258 -5.12 -5.58 14.48
N ASP A 259 -5.72 -6.31 15.42
CA ASP A 259 -7.16 -6.56 15.40
C ASP A 259 -7.94 -5.26 15.64
N GLY A 260 -8.80 -4.90 14.67
CA GLY A 260 -9.53 -3.63 14.67
C GLY A 260 -8.70 -2.41 14.25
N TYR A 261 -7.55 -2.62 13.60
CA TYR A 261 -6.71 -1.55 13.05
C TYR A 261 -6.58 -1.62 11.53
N PRO A 262 -7.68 -1.48 10.75
CA PRO A 262 -7.63 -1.60 9.29
C PRO A 262 -6.74 -0.53 8.67
N HIS A 263 -5.91 -0.95 7.70
CA HIS A 263 -4.99 -0.09 6.95
C HIS A 263 -5.40 0.13 5.49
N SER A 264 -6.47 -0.52 5.01
CA SER A 264 -6.88 -0.43 3.61
C SER A 264 -7.23 0.98 3.15
N GLY A 265 -7.49 1.91 4.07
CA GLY A 265 -7.61 3.34 3.76
C GLY A 265 -6.35 3.98 3.15
N PHE A 266 -5.15 3.45 3.43
CA PHE A 266 -3.91 3.92 2.82
C PHE A 266 -3.86 3.71 1.30
N ARG A 267 -4.67 2.77 0.77
CA ARG A 267 -4.83 2.56 -0.69
C ARG A 267 -5.57 3.70 -1.38
N GLY A 268 -6.37 4.49 -0.66
CA GLY A 268 -7.29 5.47 -1.24
C GLY A 268 -6.60 6.44 -2.21
N MET A 269 -5.50 7.06 -1.79
CA MET A 269 -4.77 8.05 -2.61
C MET A 269 -3.88 7.43 -3.69
N LEU A 270 -3.69 6.10 -3.72
CA LEU A 270 -2.76 5.44 -4.63
C LEU A 270 -3.07 5.67 -6.11
N PRO A 271 -4.34 5.62 -6.59
CA PRO A 271 -4.62 5.88 -7.99
C PRO A 271 -4.10 7.25 -8.45
N TYR A 272 -4.22 8.29 -7.63
CA TYR A 272 -3.67 9.60 -7.94
C TYR A 272 -2.14 9.58 -7.97
N TYR A 273 -1.51 9.12 -6.88
CA TYR A 273 -0.05 9.20 -6.75
C TYR A 273 0.69 8.33 -7.77
N ILE A 274 0.18 7.14 -8.06
CA ILE A 274 0.77 6.24 -9.06
C ILE A 274 0.62 6.86 -10.46
N ALA A 275 -0.54 7.45 -10.77
CA ALA A 275 -0.74 8.15 -12.04
C ALA A 275 0.20 9.37 -12.17
N ALA A 276 0.36 10.15 -11.10
CA ALA A 276 1.25 11.31 -11.06
C ALA A 276 2.73 10.88 -11.23
N TYR A 277 3.16 9.82 -10.56
CA TYR A 277 4.48 9.22 -10.70
C TYR A 277 4.75 8.75 -12.13
N LYS A 278 3.80 8.03 -12.74
CA LYS A 278 3.92 7.52 -14.12
C LYS A 278 3.95 8.65 -15.15
N GLN A 279 3.25 9.76 -14.91
CA GLN A 279 3.28 10.96 -15.76
C GLN A 279 4.46 11.91 -15.48
N GLY A 280 5.12 11.75 -14.34
CA GLY A 280 6.25 12.59 -13.94
C GLY A 280 5.90 14.02 -13.52
N LYS A 281 4.68 14.25 -13.05
CA LYS A 281 4.22 15.55 -12.56
C LYS A 281 3.09 15.38 -11.55
N ALA A 282 3.00 16.32 -10.60
CA ALA A 282 1.93 16.33 -9.59
C ALA A 282 0.60 16.83 -10.17
N ASP A 283 0.62 17.89 -10.98
CA ASP A 283 -0.62 18.45 -11.56
C ASP A 283 -1.14 17.59 -12.73
N ILE A 284 -1.96 16.60 -12.38
CA ILE A 284 -2.63 15.68 -13.29
C ILE A 284 -4.15 15.73 -13.11
N ALA A 285 -4.89 15.36 -14.15
CA ALA A 285 -6.31 15.08 -13.99
C ALA A 285 -6.50 13.88 -13.03
N LEU A 286 -7.50 13.96 -12.14
CA LEU A 286 -7.82 12.84 -11.27
C LEU A 286 -8.24 11.61 -12.08
N PRO A 287 -7.72 10.42 -11.75
CA PRO A 287 -8.27 9.17 -12.25
C PRO A 287 -9.78 9.09 -12.00
N ALA A 288 -10.53 8.53 -12.96
CA ALA A 288 -11.98 8.46 -12.88
C ALA A 288 -12.49 7.68 -11.65
N SER A 289 -11.68 6.76 -11.10
CA SER A 289 -11.98 6.03 -9.87
C SER A 289 -12.07 6.92 -8.63
N LEU A 290 -11.56 8.14 -8.68
CA LEU A 290 -11.59 9.10 -7.57
C LEU A 290 -12.72 10.13 -7.67
N GLY A 291 -13.57 10.05 -8.70
CA GLY A 291 -14.67 11.00 -8.90
C GLY A 291 -14.18 12.44 -8.97
N ASP A 292 -14.81 13.32 -8.19
CA ASP A 292 -14.43 14.74 -8.08
C ASP A 292 -13.37 15.00 -7.01
N GLY A 293 -12.99 13.99 -6.24
CA GLY A 293 -11.98 14.14 -5.20
C GLY A 293 -11.99 13.00 -4.20
N ILE A 294 -10.93 12.89 -3.43
CA ILE A 294 -10.77 11.89 -2.38
C ILE A 294 -10.17 12.53 -1.14
N VAL A 295 -10.55 12.01 0.02
CA VAL A 295 -9.85 12.23 1.28
C VAL A 295 -9.53 10.89 1.93
N THR A 296 -8.28 10.71 2.30
CA THR A 296 -7.81 9.62 3.17
C THR A 296 -7.42 10.21 4.52
N ALA A 297 -7.79 9.55 5.61
CA ALA A 297 -7.35 9.92 6.96
C ALA A 297 -6.74 8.74 7.69
N TRP A 298 -5.76 9.04 8.56
CA TRP A 298 -5.15 8.07 9.46
C TRP A 298 -4.89 8.67 10.84
N TYR A 299 -5.06 7.85 11.86
CA TYR A 299 -4.97 8.26 13.26
C TYR A 299 -4.77 7.07 14.19
N ARG A 300 -4.16 7.29 15.36
CA ARG A 300 -4.10 6.29 16.42
C ARG A 300 -5.42 6.26 17.18
N ARG A 301 -5.84 5.07 17.61
CA ARG A 301 -7.06 4.88 18.43
C ARG A 301 -6.82 5.02 19.92
N THR A 302 -5.57 5.12 20.34
CA THR A 302 -5.17 5.23 21.74
C THR A 302 -4.33 6.50 21.90
N PRO A 303 -4.81 7.50 22.67
CA PRO A 303 -4.01 8.66 23.05
C PRO A 303 -2.68 8.26 23.67
N VAL A 304 -1.65 9.08 23.46
CA VAL A 304 -0.28 8.80 23.94
C VAL A 304 -0.16 8.88 25.47
N ASP A 305 -1.04 9.65 26.11
CA ASP A 305 -1.04 9.85 27.55
C ASP A 305 -2.35 9.36 28.19
N ILE A 306 -2.34 8.07 28.57
CA ILE A 306 -3.40 7.44 29.36
C ILE A 306 -2.83 7.10 30.73
N SER A 307 -3.46 7.62 31.78
CA SER A 307 -3.07 7.37 33.16
C SER A 307 -3.02 5.87 33.46
N GLY A 308 -1.87 5.40 33.94
CA GLY A 308 -1.66 3.99 34.29
C GLY A 308 -1.42 3.04 33.12
N CYS A 309 -1.29 3.55 31.88
CA CYS A 309 -1.03 2.72 30.70
C CYS A 309 0.44 2.77 30.27
N SER A 310 1.05 1.60 30.08
CA SER A 310 2.44 1.46 29.66
C SER A 310 2.60 1.75 28.16
N ASP A 311 3.76 2.26 27.72
CA ASP A 311 4.13 2.23 26.29
C ASP A 311 4.74 0.89 25.86
N GLY A 312 4.79 -0.10 26.76
CA GLY A 312 5.35 -1.42 26.48
C GLY A 312 6.85 -1.40 26.20
N GLY A 313 7.56 -0.32 26.56
CA GLY A 313 8.97 -0.14 26.23
C GLY A 313 9.24 0.10 24.75
N THR A 314 8.22 0.44 23.95
CA THR A 314 8.40 0.74 22.53
C THR A 314 9.27 1.96 22.34
N VAL A 315 10.35 1.82 21.57
CA VAL A 315 11.27 2.92 21.27
C VAL A 315 10.89 3.66 20.00
N TRP A 316 11.28 4.93 19.91
CA TRP A 316 11.09 5.78 18.74
C TRP A 316 12.21 5.56 17.72
N GLY A 317 11.85 4.91 16.62
CA GLY A 317 12.71 4.47 15.53
C GLY A 317 13.36 3.13 15.81
N GLN A 318 13.63 2.38 14.75
CA GLN A 318 14.38 1.13 14.82
C GLN A 318 15.78 1.41 15.41
N TYR A 319 16.16 0.66 16.45
CA TYR A 319 17.37 0.88 17.25
C TYR A 319 17.42 2.21 18.02
N GLY A 320 16.28 2.90 18.18
CA GLY A 320 16.16 4.08 19.02
C GLY A 320 16.26 3.77 20.51
N THR A 321 16.38 4.82 21.32
CA THR A 321 16.45 4.73 22.78
C THR A 321 15.41 5.59 23.49
N MET A 322 14.79 6.53 22.79
CA MET A 322 13.70 7.36 23.31
C MET A 322 12.39 6.58 23.28
N SER A 323 11.48 6.84 24.22
CA SER A 323 10.13 6.28 24.17
C SER A 323 9.39 6.74 22.91
N ALA A 324 8.64 5.82 22.27
CA ALA A 324 7.76 6.09 21.15
C ALA A 324 6.74 7.20 21.44
N LYS A 325 6.40 7.43 22.72
CA LYS A 325 5.55 8.57 23.13
C LYS A 325 6.09 9.92 22.67
N SER A 326 7.41 10.04 22.50
CA SER A 326 8.06 11.29 22.06
C SER A 326 7.96 11.52 20.55
N GLY A 327 7.64 10.48 19.78
CA GLY A 327 7.60 10.50 18.32
C GLY A 327 6.20 10.54 17.73
N VAL A 328 5.16 10.59 18.56
CA VAL A 328 3.76 10.55 18.12
C VAL A 328 2.99 11.76 18.60
N GLN A 329 2.00 12.16 17.80
CA GLN A 329 1.02 13.16 18.19
C GLN A 329 -0.37 12.53 18.31
N ASP A 330 -1.22 13.13 19.14
CA ASP A 330 -2.62 12.80 19.27
C ASP A 330 -3.39 13.68 18.27
N ALA A 331 -3.45 13.23 17.02
CA ALA A 331 -4.04 13.97 15.91
C ALA A 331 -4.73 13.05 14.90
N ILE A 332 -5.65 13.63 14.12
CA ILE A 332 -6.19 13.03 12.90
C ILE A 332 -5.48 13.68 11.72
N ASN A 333 -4.77 12.86 10.95
CA ASN A 333 -4.05 13.29 9.75
C ASN A 333 -4.92 13.00 8.52
N LEU A 334 -4.94 13.91 7.56
CA LEU A 334 -5.67 13.78 6.31
C LEU A 334 -4.79 14.14 5.12
N ALA A 335 -5.00 13.43 4.02
CA ALA A 335 -4.52 13.79 2.70
C ALA A 335 -5.73 13.87 1.77
N ALA A 336 -5.85 14.97 1.01
CA ALA A 336 -6.94 15.17 0.08
C ALA A 336 -6.44 15.67 -1.28
N VAL A 337 -7.09 15.25 -2.36
CA VAL A 337 -6.89 15.80 -3.71
C VAL A 337 -8.23 15.84 -4.42
N VAL A 338 -8.50 16.94 -5.13
CA VAL A 338 -9.82 17.26 -5.66
C VAL A 338 -9.72 17.84 -7.08
N ALA A 339 -10.76 17.62 -7.89
CA ALA A 339 -10.88 18.17 -9.24
C ALA A 339 -11.67 19.49 -9.28
N VAL A 340 -12.45 19.77 -8.23
CA VAL A 340 -13.21 21.01 -8.03
C VAL A 340 -13.04 21.49 -6.58
N ASP A 341 -13.22 22.79 -6.34
CA ASP A 341 -13.23 23.33 -4.98
C ASP A 341 -14.18 22.52 -4.10
N SER A 342 -13.66 21.95 -3.02
CA SER A 342 -14.34 20.96 -2.21
C SER A 342 -14.16 21.26 -0.73
N MET A 343 -15.13 20.83 0.08
CA MET A 343 -15.06 20.96 1.53
C MET A 343 -14.73 19.61 2.14
N VAL A 344 -13.57 19.52 2.80
CA VAL A 344 -13.17 18.35 3.59
C VAL A 344 -13.51 18.61 5.05
N THR A 345 -14.23 17.69 5.69
CA THR A 345 -14.59 17.78 7.11
C THR A 345 -14.09 16.57 7.86
N VAL A 346 -13.59 16.78 9.08
CA VAL A 346 -13.27 15.73 10.05
C VAL A 346 -14.02 16.00 11.34
N SER A 347 -14.54 14.95 11.96
CA SER A 347 -15.20 15.03 13.26
C SER A 347 -14.64 14.03 14.25
N LEU A 348 -14.54 14.46 15.51
CA LEU A 348 -14.27 13.63 16.67
C LEU A 348 -15.40 13.85 17.69
N ASP A 349 -16.22 12.83 17.91
CA ASP A 349 -17.31 12.82 18.88
C ASP A 349 -18.28 14.01 18.74
N GLY A 350 -18.64 14.33 17.49
CA GLY A 350 -19.58 15.40 17.13
C GLY A 350 -18.94 16.77 16.95
N GLU A 351 -17.73 17.00 17.46
CA GLU A 351 -16.97 18.22 17.22
C GLU A 351 -16.32 18.14 15.84
N SER A 352 -16.45 19.17 15.01
CA SER A 352 -16.04 19.10 13.60
C SER A 352 -15.10 20.24 13.21
N LYS A 353 -14.18 19.96 12.28
CA LYS A 353 -13.32 20.93 11.59
C LYS A 353 -13.50 20.76 10.08
N SER A 354 -13.60 21.87 9.37
CA SER A 354 -13.82 21.89 7.92
C SER A 354 -12.74 22.73 7.24
N PHE A 355 -12.32 22.29 6.06
CA PHE A 355 -11.21 22.84 5.29
C PHE A 355 -11.61 22.93 3.82
N GLU A 356 -11.44 24.11 3.24
CA GLU A 356 -11.55 24.29 1.79
C GLU A 356 -10.30 23.72 1.12
N VAL A 357 -10.51 22.81 0.17
CA VAL A 357 -9.44 22.21 -0.64
C VAL A 357 -9.71 22.60 -2.08
N ALA A 358 -8.73 23.25 -2.71
CA ALA A 358 -8.78 23.66 -4.10
C ALA A 358 -8.15 22.60 -5.02
N PRO A 359 -8.51 22.56 -6.31
CA PRO A 359 -7.89 21.67 -7.28
C PRO A 359 -6.39 21.88 -7.44
N GLY A 360 -5.68 20.81 -7.79
CA GLY A 360 -4.24 20.82 -8.05
C GLY A 360 -3.51 19.74 -7.25
N ALA A 361 -2.36 20.12 -6.66
CA ALA A 361 -1.56 19.21 -5.86
C ALA A 361 -2.28 18.77 -4.56
N PRO A 362 -1.94 17.60 -4.00
CA PRO A 362 -2.58 17.09 -2.80
C PRO A 362 -2.32 18.00 -1.60
N THR A 363 -3.31 18.11 -0.73
CA THR A 363 -3.23 18.88 0.50
C THR A 363 -3.13 17.94 1.69
N PHE A 364 -2.15 18.18 2.57
CA PHE A 364 -2.06 17.54 3.88
C PHE A 364 -2.67 18.42 4.95
N ILE A 365 -3.50 17.84 5.81
CA ILE A 365 -4.14 18.50 6.95
C ILE A 365 -3.86 17.65 8.20
N GLN A 366 -3.45 18.29 9.29
CA GLN A 366 -3.34 17.62 10.59
C GLN A 366 -4.22 18.37 11.58
N VAL A 367 -5.10 17.63 12.27
CA VAL A 367 -6.00 18.19 13.27
C VAL A 367 -5.72 17.53 14.62
N PRO A 368 -5.00 18.23 15.53
CA PRO A 368 -4.77 17.76 16.88
C PRO A 368 -6.08 17.49 17.63
N PHE A 369 -6.09 16.50 18.52
CA PHE A 369 -7.26 16.19 19.36
C PHE A 369 -7.71 17.40 20.19
N SER A 370 -6.75 18.24 20.64
CA SER A 370 -7.02 19.49 21.35
C SER A 370 -7.95 20.43 20.59
N ASP A 371 -7.90 20.44 19.26
CA ASP A 371 -8.68 21.36 18.44
C ASP A 371 -10.17 20.99 18.46
N PHE A 372 -10.48 19.72 18.72
CA PHE A 372 -11.86 19.24 18.92
C PHE A 372 -12.36 19.45 20.35
N ASN A 373 -11.50 19.83 21.30
CA ASN A 373 -11.81 19.73 22.75
C ASN A 373 -12.25 18.31 23.17
N LYS A 374 -11.77 17.29 22.46
CA LYS A 374 -12.07 15.86 22.65
C LYS A 374 -10.78 15.07 22.56
N ARG A 375 -10.76 13.84 23.11
CA ARG A 375 -9.61 12.91 23.00
C ARG A 375 -9.99 11.49 22.64
N ALA A 376 -11.29 11.22 22.52
CA ALA A 376 -11.86 9.91 22.30
C ALA A 376 -13.26 10.08 21.70
N GLY A 377 -13.79 8.99 21.14
CA GLY A 377 -15.10 8.91 20.55
C GLY A 377 -15.08 8.56 19.07
N ARG A 378 -16.22 8.78 18.43
CA ARG A 378 -16.48 8.43 17.03
C ARG A 378 -15.69 9.33 16.09
N VAL A 379 -15.06 8.76 15.06
CA VAL A 379 -14.33 9.52 14.04
C VAL A 379 -15.07 9.44 12.70
N LEU A 380 -15.35 10.60 12.12
CA LEU A 380 -15.96 10.73 10.79
C LEU A 380 -15.07 11.59 9.92
N ILE A 381 -14.95 11.22 8.64
CA ILE A 381 -14.43 12.12 7.61
C ILE A 381 -15.45 12.26 6.50
N SER A 382 -15.49 13.46 5.90
CA SER A 382 -16.37 13.74 4.79
C SER A 382 -15.70 14.61 3.73
N ILE A 383 -16.06 14.35 2.48
CA ILE A 383 -15.76 15.21 1.34
C ILE A 383 -17.05 15.40 0.53
N ASN A 384 -17.44 16.66 0.31
CA ASN A 384 -18.64 17.03 -0.47
C ASN A 384 -19.93 16.31 -0.03
N GLY A 385 -20.07 16.03 1.27
CA GLY A 385 -21.25 15.39 1.85
C GLY A 385 -21.18 13.86 1.93
N GLU A 386 -20.29 13.20 1.17
CA GLU A 386 -20.01 11.78 1.36
C GLU A 386 -19.25 11.59 2.66
N THR A 387 -19.72 10.69 3.51
CA THR A 387 -19.18 10.51 4.86
C THR A 387 -18.84 9.05 5.09
N VAL A 388 -17.67 8.80 5.66
CA VAL A 388 -17.28 7.48 6.16
C VAL A 388 -16.96 7.58 7.64
N GLU A 389 -17.33 6.52 8.36
CA GLU A 389 -16.97 6.34 9.76
C GLU A 389 -15.78 5.40 9.86
N GLY A 390 -14.80 5.80 10.67
CA GLY A 390 -13.68 4.94 11.03
C GLY A 390 -13.80 4.36 12.43
N PRO A 391 -12.89 3.42 12.78
CA PRO A 391 -12.78 2.93 14.14
C PRO A 391 -12.64 4.06 15.16
N GLY A 392 -13.41 4.01 16.25
CA GLY A 392 -13.38 5.03 17.29
C GLY A 392 -12.06 5.09 18.06
N ILE A 393 -11.77 6.25 18.64
CA ILE A 393 -10.66 6.50 19.57
C ILE A 393 -11.14 6.23 21.00
N SER A 394 -10.34 5.55 21.81
CA SER A 394 -10.62 5.24 23.22
C SER A 394 -9.59 5.89 24.11
N ASP A 395 -10.03 6.58 25.17
CA ASP A 395 -9.16 7.13 26.22
C ASP A 395 -8.89 6.14 27.37
N GLN A 396 -9.29 4.89 27.19
CA GLN A 396 -9.03 3.80 28.12
C GLN A 396 -7.79 3.00 27.69
N CYS A 397 -7.01 2.53 28.67
CA CYS A 397 -5.88 1.66 28.38
C CYS A 397 -6.38 0.38 27.70
N PRO A 398 -5.78 -0.05 26.57
CA PRO A 398 -6.18 -1.28 25.91
C PRO A 398 -6.10 -2.49 26.85
N GLU A 399 -6.85 -3.56 26.56
CA GLU A 399 -6.84 -4.80 27.35
C GLU A 399 -5.44 -5.42 27.46
N SER A 400 -4.56 -5.15 26.49
CA SER A 400 -3.16 -5.54 26.52
C SER A 400 -2.32 -4.84 27.60
N GLY A 401 -2.83 -3.79 28.23
CA GLY A 401 -2.11 -2.94 29.19
C GLY A 401 -1.07 -2.01 28.56
N ILE A 402 -1.00 -1.97 27.22
CA ILE A 402 0.01 -1.27 26.45
C ILE A 402 -0.66 -0.32 25.46
N ILE A 403 -0.16 0.90 25.38
CA ILE A 403 -0.54 1.89 24.37
C ILE A 403 -0.28 1.30 22.99
N ASN A 404 -1.31 1.28 22.15
CA ASN A 404 -1.14 0.87 20.77
C ASN A 404 -0.65 2.04 19.93
N PHE A 405 0.57 1.94 19.40
CA PHE A 405 1.13 2.93 18.48
C PHE A 405 0.74 2.68 17.02
N ASN A 406 -0.01 1.61 16.72
CA ASN A 406 -0.59 1.39 15.40
C ASN A 406 -1.66 2.44 15.07
N ALA A 407 -1.85 2.71 13.78
CA ALA A 407 -2.89 3.59 13.27
C ALA A 407 -4.03 2.79 12.66
N VAL A 408 -5.13 3.50 12.36
CA VAL A 408 -6.13 3.05 11.39
C VAL A 408 -6.10 3.99 10.22
N ALA A 409 -6.54 3.52 9.06
CA ALA A 409 -6.70 4.34 7.88
C ALA A 409 -8.09 4.14 7.26
N ILE A 410 -8.73 5.24 6.91
CA ILE A 410 -10.03 5.29 6.25
C ILE A 410 -9.98 6.25 5.06
N HIS A 411 -10.86 6.09 4.09
CA HIS A 411 -10.98 7.03 2.98
C HIS A 411 -12.42 7.12 2.48
N THR A 412 -12.74 8.22 1.80
CA THR A 412 -13.99 8.38 1.06
C THR A 412 -13.76 9.25 -0.17
N VAL A 413 -14.58 9.04 -1.21
CA VAL A 413 -14.50 9.72 -2.51
C VAL A 413 -15.73 10.60 -2.71
N ALA A 414 -15.55 11.77 -3.31
CA ALA A 414 -16.63 12.62 -3.78
C ALA A 414 -17.12 12.09 -5.14
N PRO A 415 -18.42 11.80 -5.32
CA PRO A 415 -18.96 11.42 -6.61
C PRO A 415 -18.85 12.59 -7.58
N PHE A 416 -18.88 12.29 -8.89
CA PHE A 416 -18.92 13.33 -9.91
C PHE A 416 -20.09 14.28 -9.68
N THR A 417 -19.79 15.58 -9.59
CA THR A 417 -20.80 16.62 -9.58
C THR A 417 -21.53 16.56 -10.91
N ARG A 418 -22.82 16.20 -10.90
CA ARG A 418 -23.63 16.26 -12.12
C ARG A 418 -23.63 17.71 -12.60
N ARG A 419 -22.92 18.00 -13.68
CA ARG A 419 -23.16 19.23 -14.42
C ARG A 419 -24.62 19.21 -14.83
N ARG A 420 -25.46 20.05 -14.20
CA ARG A 420 -26.78 20.33 -14.73
C ARG A 420 -26.52 20.87 -16.13
N HIS A 421 -26.83 20.08 -17.16
CA HIS A 421 -27.07 20.63 -18.48
C HIS A 421 -28.19 21.64 -18.29
N ILE A 422 -27.83 22.92 -18.28
CA ILE A 422 -28.78 23.99 -18.54
C ILE A 422 -29.08 23.81 -20.02
N GLU A 423 -30.15 23.09 -20.34
CA GLU A 423 -30.78 23.23 -21.64
C GLU A 423 -31.25 24.68 -21.71
N GLU A 424 -30.54 25.50 -22.48
CA GLU A 424 -31.06 26.81 -22.87
C GLU A 424 -32.40 26.59 -23.58
N PRO A 425 -33.45 27.38 -23.25
CA PRO A 425 -34.71 27.25 -23.93
C PRO A 425 -34.53 27.62 -25.39
N ILE A 426 -34.77 26.66 -26.29
CA ILE A 426 -34.83 26.91 -27.72
C ILE A 426 -36.06 27.80 -27.97
N ASP A 427 -35.82 29.09 -28.18
CA ASP A 427 -36.76 30.00 -28.81
C ASP A 427 -36.69 29.77 -30.32
N GLY A 428 -37.82 29.42 -30.95
CA GLY A 428 -37.86 29.08 -32.37
C GLY A 428 -39.19 28.48 -32.79
N GLY A 429 -40.13 29.35 -33.18
CA GLY A 429 -41.47 28.99 -33.63
C GLY A 429 -41.58 28.41 -35.05
N SER A 430 -42.82 28.07 -35.38
CA SER A 430 -43.39 27.56 -36.66
C SER A 430 -42.92 26.15 -37.06
N GLU A 431 -43.75 25.24 -37.54
CA GLU A 431 -45.00 25.38 -38.29
C GLU A 431 -45.80 24.06 -38.17
N TYR A 432 -47.12 24.18 -38.13
CA TYR A 432 -48.07 23.07 -38.16
C TYR A 432 -48.03 22.40 -39.53
N ASP A 433 -47.88 21.08 -39.60
CA ASP A 433 -48.53 20.31 -40.66
C ASP A 433 -49.00 18.93 -40.18
N GLN A 434 -50.19 18.55 -40.62
CA GLN A 434 -50.97 17.40 -40.17
C GLN A 434 -50.87 16.22 -41.16
N ARG A 435 -51.21 15.03 -40.63
CA ARG A 435 -51.64 13.75 -41.29
C ARG A 435 -50.49 12.76 -41.54
N SER A 436 -50.61 11.45 -41.30
CA SER A 436 -51.72 10.57 -40.92
C SER A 436 -51.23 9.24 -40.33
N ALA A 437 -52.05 8.68 -39.44
CA ALA A 437 -52.21 7.30 -38.98
C ALA A 437 -51.40 6.14 -39.62
N GLY A 438 -50.88 5.27 -38.75
CA GLY A 438 -50.46 3.89 -39.05
C GLY A 438 -50.36 3.06 -37.76
N SER A 439 -51.35 2.18 -37.56
CA SER A 439 -51.58 1.30 -36.40
C SER A 439 -50.52 0.22 -36.19
N GLY A 440 -50.28 -0.17 -34.92
CA GLY A 440 -49.57 -1.41 -34.58
C GLY A 440 -49.51 -1.67 -33.09
N ALA A 441 -50.62 -2.15 -32.51
CA ALA A 441 -50.66 -2.71 -31.15
C ALA A 441 -50.12 -4.15 -31.15
N GLY A 442 -49.35 -4.51 -30.12
CA GLY A 442 -48.79 -5.85 -29.98
C GLY A 442 -48.18 -6.15 -28.60
N ASN A 443 -49.05 -6.21 -27.59
CA ASN A 443 -49.01 -7.04 -26.37
C ASN A 443 -47.69 -7.38 -25.65
N LEU A 444 -47.63 -6.84 -24.42
CA LEU A 444 -47.09 -7.47 -23.20
C LEU A 444 -47.72 -8.85 -22.91
N ILE A 445 -46.92 -9.85 -22.52
CA ILE A 445 -47.23 -10.82 -21.44
C ILE A 445 -45.91 -11.25 -20.74
N PRO A 446 -45.87 -11.31 -19.38
CA PRO A 446 -44.75 -11.76 -18.57
C PRO A 446 -44.86 -13.23 -18.10
N GLY A 447 -43.75 -13.85 -17.69
CA GLY A 447 -43.71 -15.07 -16.89
C GLY A 447 -42.25 -15.46 -16.55
N LEU A 448 -41.78 -15.31 -15.30
CA LEU A 448 -41.88 -16.26 -14.18
C LEU A 448 -41.36 -17.67 -14.52
N TRP A 449 -40.20 -18.08 -13.97
CA TRP A 449 -39.97 -19.41 -13.37
C TRP A 449 -38.83 -19.38 -12.32
N PHE A 450 -39.24 -19.54 -11.05
CA PHE A 450 -38.73 -20.37 -9.92
C PHE A 450 -37.31 -20.33 -9.33
N LEU A 451 -37.34 -20.18 -7.99
CA LEU A 451 -36.36 -20.51 -6.95
C LEU A 451 -35.87 -21.96 -6.97
N TRP A 452 -34.64 -22.18 -6.45
CA TRP A 452 -34.37 -23.12 -5.35
C TRP A 452 -33.27 -22.59 -4.42
N ALA A 453 -33.45 -22.81 -3.12
CA ALA A 453 -32.57 -22.46 -2.03
C ALA A 453 -31.86 -23.72 -1.50
N ALA A 454 -30.68 -23.57 -0.86
CA ALA A 454 -30.28 -24.42 0.27
C ALA A 454 -29.13 -23.79 1.07
N LEU A 455 -29.41 -23.65 2.37
CA LEU A 455 -28.53 -23.33 3.48
C LEU A 455 -28.07 -24.66 4.10
N ALA A 456 -26.79 -24.81 4.51
CA ALA A 456 -26.40 -25.81 5.50
C ALA A 456 -25.09 -25.46 6.21
N LEU A 457 -25.16 -25.43 7.55
CA LEU A 457 -24.07 -25.39 8.52
C LEU A 457 -23.33 -26.74 8.66
N TYR A 458 -22.21 -26.69 9.41
CA TYR A 458 -21.41 -27.76 10.04
C TYR A 458 -20.24 -28.34 9.25
N LEU A 459 -19.02 -27.84 9.50
CA LEU A 459 -18.07 -28.34 10.51
C LEU A 459 -16.93 -27.34 10.73
#